data_AF-A0A7W0AQ58-F1
#
_entry.id   AF-A0A7W0AQ58-F1
#
_cell.length_a   1.000
_cell.length_b   1.000
_cell.length_c   1.000
_cell.angle_alpha   90.00
_cell.angle_beta   90.00
_cell.angle_gamma   90.00
#
_symmetry.space_group_name_H-M   'P 1'
#
loop_
_entity.id
_entity.type
_entity.pdbx_description
1 polymer ?
#
loop_
_entity_poly.entity_id
_entity_poly.type
_entity_poly.pdbx_seq_one_letter_code
_entity_poly.pdbx_strand_id
1 'polypeptide(L)'
;MACRRVLITGVGSHMGATLAARLAADPGFDHVVGLDTRLPQGLEDVQLIEADIRDPAIETIIPNVRVDTVVHNQIVRRPGPGMSSRTMHDINVIGSLQLLTACERSPGIGTVVIRGSAGIYGAEPNAPQFFDEEMARLFPLRTRFQRDVDEIENLFANYAARHPDVTCTMLRYQPGIGPAVDTQVTRYLAARMVPTYLGFDPRLQFVHEDDALDALMATVEHPVRGAVNVAGPGSIGLTRLIRSAGRASLPVAAPVF
;
A
#
# COMPACT_ATOMS: atom_id res chain seq x y z
N MET A 1 -13.54 27.65 -3.76
CA MET A 1 -12.73 26.56 -4.35
C MET A 1 -13.68 25.41 -4.58
N ALA A 2 -13.60 24.68 -5.70
CA ALA A 2 -14.41 23.47 -5.85
C ALA A 2 -13.91 22.46 -4.81
N CYS A 3 -14.77 21.97 -3.92
CA CYS A 3 -14.33 20.97 -2.95
C CYS A 3 -14.20 19.61 -3.65
N ARG A 4 -13.30 18.80 -3.12
CA ARG A 4 -12.80 17.62 -3.81
C ARG A 4 -13.69 16.41 -3.59
N ARG A 5 -13.70 15.52 -4.57
CA ARG A 5 -14.51 14.29 -4.56
C ARG A 5 -13.58 13.11 -4.71
N VAL A 6 -13.52 12.24 -3.71
CA VAL A 6 -12.51 11.19 -3.61
C VAL A 6 -13.13 9.80 -3.57
N LEU A 7 -12.55 8.86 -4.32
CA LEU A 7 -12.82 7.42 -4.21
C LEU A 7 -11.63 6.72 -3.56
N ILE A 8 -11.89 5.91 -2.55
CA ILE A 8 -10.89 5.11 -1.83
C ILE A 8 -11.22 3.64 -2.03
N THR A 9 -10.36 2.91 -2.72
CA THR A 9 -10.45 1.44 -2.77
C THR A 9 -9.66 0.83 -1.61
N GLY A 10 -10.12 -0.29 -1.08
CA GLY A 10 -9.52 -0.88 0.13
C GLY A 10 -10.00 -0.21 1.43
N VAL A 11 -11.20 0.41 1.41
CA VAL A 11 -11.76 1.11 2.58
C VAL A 11 -12.02 0.18 3.77
N GLY A 12 -12.12 -1.12 3.55
CA GLY A 12 -12.25 -2.11 4.62
C GLY A 12 -11.00 -2.26 5.48
N SER A 13 -9.83 -1.84 4.98
CA SER A 13 -8.60 -1.84 5.76
C SER A 13 -8.63 -0.76 6.85
N HIS A 14 -7.87 -0.93 7.93
CA HIS A 14 -7.73 0.10 8.97
C HIS A 14 -7.31 1.45 8.36
N MET A 15 -6.26 1.45 7.54
CA MET A 15 -5.78 2.67 6.89
C MET A 15 -6.81 3.29 5.94
N GLY A 16 -7.54 2.46 5.17
CA GLY A 16 -8.59 2.95 4.26
C GLY A 16 -9.77 3.57 5.00
N ALA A 17 -10.24 2.92 6.07
CA ALA A 17 -11.33 3.43 6.90
C ALA A 17 -10.93 4.73 7.61
N THR A 18 -9.72 4.80 8.19
CA THR A 18 -9.25 6.01 8.87
C THR A 18 -9.02 7.15 7.89
N LEU A 19 -8.50 6.87 6.68
CA LEU A 19 -8.41 7.86 5.60
C LEU A 19 -9.80 8.40 5.25
N ALA A 20 -10.78 7.52 5.02
CA ALA A 20 -12.13 7.91 4.66
C ALA A 20 -12.78 8.78 5.74
N ALA A 21 -12.65 8.40 7.02
CA ALA A 21 -13.16 9.18 8.14
C ALA A 21 -12.53 10.58 8.23
N ARG A 22 -11.20 10.68 8.06
CA ARG A 22 -10.51 11.97 8.11
C ARG A 22 -10.90 12.88 6.95
N LEU A 23 -11.00 12.34 5.74
CA LEU A 23 -11.41 13.10 4.56
C LEU A 23 -12.88 13.54 4.66
N ALA A 24 -13.77 12.71 5.21
CA ALA A 24 -15.18 13.08 5.38
C ALA A 24 -15.39 14.18 6.42
N ALA A 25 -14.51 14.27 7.41
CA ALA A 25 -14.52 15.34 8.42
C ALA A 25 -13.87 16.64 7.93
N ASP A 26 -13.18 16.64 6.79
CA ASP A 26 -12.48 17.80 6.24
C ASP A 26 -13.40 18.60 5.29
N PRO A 27 -13.69 19.89 5.58
CA PRO A 27 -14.48 20.76 4.71
C PRO A 27 -13.94 20.94 3.28
N GLY A 28 -12.68 20.57 3.02
CA GLY A 28 -12.07 20.55 1.69
C GLY A 28 -12.60 19.44 0.77
N PHE A 29 -13.36 18.47 1.30
CA PHE A 29 -13.91 17.35 0.56
C PHE A 29 -15.44 17.35 0.63
N ASP A 30 -16.11 17.43 -0.53
CA ASP A 30 -17.58 17.41 -0.60
C ASP A 30 -18.14 15.99 -0.59
N HIS A 31 -17.34 15.01 -1.02
CA HIS A 31 -17.81 13.65 -1.23
C HIS A 31 -16.69 12.62 -1.10
N VAL A 32 -16.84 11.73 -0.14
CA VAL A 32 -15.92 10.60 0.08
C VAL A 32 -16.64 9.31 -0.22
N VAL A 33 -16.06 8.50 -1.09
CA VAL A 33 -16.61 7.20 -1.47
C VAL A 33 -15.61 6.11 -1.14
N GLY A 34 -16.05 5.09 -0.40
CA GLY A 34 -15.27 3.92 -0.08
C GLY A 34 -15.73 2.72 -0.91
N LEU A 35 -14.79 1.98 -1.50
CA LEU A 35 -15.05 0.75 -2.26
C LEU A 35 -14.22 -0.41 -1.68
N ASP A 36 -14.90 -1.47 -1.26
CA ASP A 36 -14.27 -2.71 -0.78
C ASP A 36 -15.30 -3.85 -0.83
N THR A 37 -14.84 -5.10 -0.75
CA THR A 37 -15.72 -6.26 -0.52
C THR A 37 -16.09 -6.43 0.96
N ARG A 38 -15.39 -5.73 1.85
CA ARG A 38 -15.68 -5.70 3.29
C ARG A 38 -15.84 -4.25 3.75
N LEU A 39 -17.08 -3.86 4.00
CA LEU A 39 -17.39 -2.51 4.45
C LEU A 39 -17.12 -2.32 5.95
N PRO A 40 -16.40 -1.25 6.35
CA PRO A 40 -16.24 -0.90 7.76
C PRO A 40 -17.54 -0.30 8.34
N GLN A 41 -17.69 -0.34 9.66
CA GLN A 41 -18.76 0.34 10.39
C GLN A 41 -18.30 1.73 10.87
N GLY A 42 -19.25 2.61 11.21
CA GLY A 42 -18.96 3.94 11.78
C GLY A 42 -18.38 4.95 10.78
N LEU A 43 -18.78 4.84 9.51
CA LEU A 43 -18.48 5.81 8.44
C LEU A 43 -19.79 6.36 7.85
N GLU A 44 -20.63 6.98 8.68
CA GLU A 44 -21.95 7.48 8.26
C GLU A 44 -21.86 8.56 7.16
N ASP A 45 -20.79 9.37 7.19
CA ASP A 45 -20.55 10.46 6.24
C ASP A 45 -19.81 10.02 4.97
N VAL A 46 -19.60 8.71 4.78
CA VAL A 46 -18.92 8.13 3.61
C VAL A 46 -19.91 7.30 2.79
N GLN A 47 -19.96 7.54 1.48
CA GLN A 47 -20.70 6.64 0.59
C GLN A 47 -19.93 5.32 0.47
N LEU A 48 -20.49 4.22 0.97
CA LEU A 48 -19.88 2.90 0.87
C LEU A 48 -20.47 2.10 -0.30
N ILE A 49 -19.59 1.55 -1.14
CA ILE A 49 -19.93 0.69 -2.26
C ILE A 49 -19.30 -0.68 -2.02
N GLU A 50 -20.13 -1.70 -1.85
CA GLU A 50 -19.67 -3.08 -1.78
C GLU A 50 -19.41 -3.59 -3.20
N ALA A 51 -18.14 -3.72 -3.55
CA ALA A 51 -17.73 -4.24 -4.86
C ALA A 51 -16.33 -4.86 -4.79
N ASP A 52 -16.11 -5.88 -5.62
CA ASP A 52 -14.79 -6.46 -5.82
C ASP A 52 -14.07 -5.69 -6.94
N ILE A 53 -12.85 -5.24 -6.67
CA ILE A 53 -12.04 -4.54 -7.65
C ILE A 53 -11.64 -5.41 -8.85
N ARG A 54 -11.83 -6.72 -8.75
CA ARG A 54 -11.61 -7.70 -9.82
C ARG A 54 -12.84 -7.91 -10.72
N ASP A 55 -13.98 -7.34 -10.34
CA ASP A 55 -15.20 -7.39 -11.12
C ASP A 55 -15.20 -6.26 -12.18
N PRO A 56 -15.34 -6.59 -13.49
CA PRO A 56 -15.47 -5.60 -14.54
C PRO A 56 -16.60 -4.57 -14.32
N ALA A 57 -17.58 -4.86 -13.46
CA ALA A 57 -18.63 -3.92 -13.06
C ALA A 57 -18.08 -2.59 -12.52
N ILE A 58 -16.88 -2.57 -11.93
CA ILE A 58 -16.27 -1.32 -11.44
C ILE A 58 -16.03 -0.31 -12.57
N GLU A 59 -15.81 -0.78 -13.81
CA GLU A 59 -15.63 0.08 -14.98
C GLU A 59 -16.92 0.84 -15.36
N THR A 60 -18.06 0.40 -14.82
CA THR A 60 -19.35 1.12 -14.91
C THR A 60 -19.63 1.90 -13.64
N ILE A 61 -19.31 1.36 -12.46
CA ILE A 61 -19.60 2.00 -11.18
C ILE A 61 -18.79 3.29 -11.01
N ILE A 62 -17.46 3.24 -11.19
CA ILE A 62 -16.55 4.35 -10.87
C ILE A 62 -16.86 5.63 -11.67
N PRO A 63 -17.09 5.58 -13.00
CA PRO A 63 -17.48 6.77 -13.75
C PRO A 63 -18.76 7.45 -13.24
N ASN A 64 -19.70 6.68 -12.69
CA ASN A 64 -20.97 7.21 -12.19
C ASN A 64 -20.83 7.93 -10.84
N VAL A 65 -19.77 7.67 -10.07
CA VAL A 65 -19.51 8.35 -8.80
C VAL A 65 -19.06 9.80 -9.00
N ARG A 66 -18.47 10.11 -10.17
CA ARG A 66 -17.96 11.44 -10.56
C ARG A 66 -16.98 12.00 -9.53
N VAL A 67 -15.90 11.28 -9.29
CA VAL A 67 -14.79 11.71 -8.43
C VAL A 67 -13.69 12.39 -9.24
N ASP A 68 -12.92 13.26 -8.60
CA ASP A 68 -11.73 13.89 -9.18
C ASP A 68 -10.41 13.25 -8.72
N THR A 69 -10.47 12.51 -7.60
CA THR A 69 -9.31 11.87 -6.97
C THR A 69 -9.60 10.41 -6.69
N VAL A 70 -8.69 9.51 -7.08
CA VAL A 70 -8.78 8.08 -6.77
C VAL A 70 -7.59 7.66 -5.92
N VAL A 71 -7.85 7.00 -4.80
CA VAL A 71 -6.84 6.41 -3.91
C VAL A 71 -6.96 4.89 -3.95
N HIS A 72 -5.95 4.23 -4.51
CA HIS A 72 -5.82 2.79 -4.49
C HIS A 72 -5.02 2.30 -3.28
N ASN A 73 -5.71 2.02 -2.17
CA ASN A 73 -5.09 1.58 -0.92
C ASN A 73 -5.15 0.04 -0.72
N GLN A 74 -5.46 -0.72 -1.76
CA GLN A 74 -5.63 -2.17 -1.68
C GLN A 74 -4.43 -2.91 -2.25
N ILE A 75 -3.52 -3.36 -1.38
CA ILE A 75 -2.43 -4.26 -1.74
C ILE A 75 -2.30 -5.40 -0.72
N VAL A 76 -2.36 -6.63 -1.21
CA VAL A 76 -2.34 -7.86 -0.41
C VAL A 76 -0.93 -8.46 -0.43
N ARG A 77 -0.21 -8.33 0.68
CA ARG A 77 1.13 -8.93 0.87
C ARG A 77 1.11 -10.37 1.38
N ARG A 78 0.09 -10.76 2.16
CA ARG A 78 -0.10 -12.15 2.61
C ARG A 78 -1.47 -12.66 2.21
N PRO A 79 -1.57 -13.96 1.94
CA PRO A 79 -2.87 -14.59 1.77
C PRO A 79 -3.59 -14.60 3.12
N GLY A 80 -4.87 -14.24 3.11
CA GLY A 80 -5.77 -14.59 4.19
C GLY A 80 -5.96 -16.12 4.29
N PRO A 81 -6.65 -16.64 5.33
CA PRO A 81 -7.00 -18.05 5.41
C PRO A 81 -7.68 -18.53 4.11
N GLY A 82 -7.19 -19.62 3.52
CA GLY A 82 -7.72 -20.19 2.27
C GLY A 82 -7.39 -19.43 0.98
N MET A 83 -6.66 -18.31 1.04
CA MET A 83 -6.31 -17.53 -0.14
C MET A 83 -5.07 -18.10 -0.84
N SER A 84 -5.17 -18.30 -2.15
CA SER A 84 -4.05 -18.78 -2.97
C SER A 84 -3.14 -17.65 -3.43
N SER A 85 -1.91 -17.97 -3.84
CA SER A 85 -1.01 -17.00 -4.50
C SER A 85 -1.59 -16.43 -5.79
N ARG A 86 -2.42 -17.20 -6.51
CA ARG A 86 -3.15 -16.71 -7.68
C ARG A 86 -4.16 -15.64 -7.27
N THR A 87 -4.95 -15.90 -6.24
CA THR A 87 -5.95 -14.96 -5.73
C THR A 87 -5.32 -13.64 -5.29
N MET A 88 -4.15 -13.68 -4.63
CA MET A 88 -3.42 -12.45 -4.28
C MET A 88 -3.01 -11.65 -5.52
N HIS A 89 -2.48 -12.32 -6.54
CA HIS A 89 -2.12 -11.68 -7.79
C HIS A 89 -3.33 -11.10 -8.51
N ASP A 90 -4.46 -11.81 -8.54
CA ASP A 90 -5.69 -11.31 -9.15
C ASP A 90 -6.16 -10.03 -8.43
N ILE A 91 -6.12 -9.99 -7.10
CA ILE A 91 -6.48 -8.79 -6.32
C ILE A 91 -5.50 -7.65 -6.63
N ASN A 92 -4.20 -7.92 -6.56
CA ASN A 92 -3.16 -6.89 -6.67
C ASN A 92 -3.04 -6.35 -8.10
N VAL A 93 -2.82 -7.23 -9.07
CA VAL A 93 -2.47 -6.86 -10.45
C VAL A 93 -3.72 -6.67 -11.30
N ILE A 94 -4.61 -7.67 -11.34
CA ILE A 94 -5.81 -7.59 -12.19
C ILE A 94 -6.77 -6.52 -11.65
N GLY A 95 -6.93 -6.44 -10.33
CA GLY A 95 -7.67 -5.36 -9.68
C GLY A 95 -7.11 -3.97 -10.01
N SER A 96 -5.80 -3.77 -9.91
CA SER A 96 -5.16 -2.49 -10.30
C SER A 96 -5.42 -2.16 -11.77
N LEU A 97 -5.30 -3.14 -12.67
CA LEU A 97 -5.55 -2.94 -14.11
C LEU A 97 -6.99 -2.48 -14.37
N GLN A 98 -7.97 -3.14 -13.76
CA GLN A 98 -9.38 -2.79 -13.92
C GLN A 98 -9.72 -1.43 -13.31
N LEU A 99 -9.15 -1.11 -12.14
CA LEU A 99 -9.29 0.21 -11.53
C LEU A 99 -8.74 1.31 -12.44
N LEU A 100 -7.53 1.14 -12.98
CA LEU A 100 -6.94 2.09 -13.91
C LEU A 100 -7.79 2.24 -15.16
N THR A 101 -8.31 1.12 -15.70
CA THR A 101 -9.23 1.12 -16.85
C THR A 101 -10.53 1.88 -16.55
N ALA A 102 -11.09 1.73 -15.35
CA ALA A 102 -12.23 2.48 -14.89
C ALA A 102 -11.93 3.98 -14.75
N CYS A 103 -10.71 4.33 -14.31
CA CYS A 103 -10.25 5.72 -14.25
C CYS A 103 -10.17 6.34 -15.65
N GLU A 104 -9.74 5.60 -16.67
CA GLU A 104 -9.71 6.09 -18.07
C GLU A 104 -11.10 6.46 -18.60
N ARG A 105 -12.14 5.78 -18.11
CA ARG A 105 -13.54 6.03 -18.50
C ARG A 105 -14.23 7.08 -17.63
N SER A 106 -13.53 7.63 -16.65
CA SER A 106 -14.09 8.56 -15.67
C SER A 106 -13.59 9.98 -15.96
N PRO A 107 -14.34 10.77 -16.74
CA PRO A 107 -13.94 12.14 -17.03
C PRO A 107 -13.89 12.96 -15.72
N GLY A 108 -12.84 13.77 -15.56
CA GLY A 108 -12.67 14.65 -14.40
C GLY A 108 -11.74 14.12 -13.32
N ILE A 109 -11.24 12.87 -13.42
CA ILE A 109 -10.14 12.42 -12.57
C ILE A 109 -8.90 13.24 -12.93
N GLY A 110 -8.42 14.02 -11.98
CA GLY A 110 -7.18 14.79 -12.08
C GLY A 110 -6.05 14.20 -11.23
N THR A 111 -6.36 13.28 -10.31
CA THR A 111 -5.37 12.68 -9.39
C THR A 111 -5.62 11.19 -9.19
N VAL A 112 -4.56 10.38 -9.29
CA VAL A 112 -4.56 8.97 -8.92
C VAL A 112 -3.39 8.70 -7.99
N VAL A 113 -3.70 8.22 -6.78
CA VAL A 113 -2.73 7.86 -5.75
C VAL A 113 -2.75 6.34 -5.57
N ILE A 114 -1.61 5.68 -5.73
CA ILE A 114 -1.50 4.22 -5.54
C ILE A 114 -0.58 3.89 -4.37
N ARG A 115 -1.05 2.98 -3.52
CA ARG A 115 -0.22 2.34 -2.51
C ARG A 115 0.72 1.32 -3.17
N GLY A 116 1.97 1.73 -3.31
CA GLY A 116 3.08 0.83 -3.66
C GLY A 116 3.65 0.13 -2.41
N SER A 117 4.84 -0.45 -2.57
CA SER A 117 5.54 -1.11 -1.48
C SER A 117 7.04 -1.09 -1.70
N ALA A 118 7.80 -0.68 -0.67
CA ALA A 118 9.26 -0.75 -0.65
C ALA A 118 9.81 -2.18 -0.78
N GLY A 119 8.93 -3.20 -0.72
CA GLY A 119 9.28 -4.57 -1.11
C GLY A 119 9.89 -4.69 -2.51
N ILE A 120 9.61 -3.77 -3.43
CA ILE A 120 10.17 -3.79 -4.80
C ILE A 120 11.70 -3.80 -4.80
N TYR A 121 12.33 -3.10 -3.85
CA TYR A 121 13.78 -3.02 -3.70
C TYR A 121 14.45 -4.36 -3.35
N GLY A 122 13.70 -5.25 -2.69
CA GLY A 122 14.23 -6.52 -2.20
C GLY A 122 15.22 -6.39 -1.05
N ALA A 123 16.00 -7.45 -0.86
CA ALA A 123 17.00 -7.55 0.18
C ALA A 123 18.16 -8.41 -0.34
N GLU A 124 19.19 -7.76 -0.88
CA GLU A 124 20.38 -8.41 -1.43
C GLU A 124 21.63 -8.07 -0.60
N PRO A 125 22.65 -8.96 -0.55
CA PRO A 125 23.84 -8.75 0.29
C PRO A 125 24.63 -7.47 -0.02
N ASN A 126 24.58 -6.99 -1.26
CA ASN A 126 25.25 -5.79 -1.74
C ASN A 126 24.29 -4.59 -1.88
N ALA A 127 23.09 -4.67 -1.31
CA ALA A 127 22.15 -3.56 -1.29
C ALA A 127 22.69 -2.38 -0.46
N PRO A 128 22.42 -1.13 -0.90
CA PRO A 128 22.72 0.04 -0.07
C PRO A 128 21.87 0.00 1.20
N GLN A 129 22.29 0.77 2.21
CA GLN A 129 21.52 0.87 3.45
C GLN A 129 20.16 1.55 3.24
N PHE A 130 20.10 2.53 2.34
CA PHE A 130 18.89 3.25 1.98
C PHE A 130 18.74 3.24 0.46
N PHE A 131 17.51 3.06 0.01
CA PHE A 131 17.13 3.11 -1.39
C PHE A 131 16.49 4.47 -1.68
N ASP A 132 16.82 5.05 -2.83
CA ASP A 132 16.04 6.11 -3.42
C ASP A 132 15.01 5.54 -4.44
N GLU A 133 14.20 6.42 -5.01
CA GLU A 133 13.12 6.07 -5.90
C GLU A 133 13.59 5.54 -7.26
N GLU A 134 14.82 5.84 -7.67
CA GLU A 134 15.41 5.39 -8.95
C GLU A 134 15.89 3.94 -8.87
N MET A 135 16.13 3.41 -7.67
CA MET A 135 16.71 2.07 -7.44
C MET A 135 15.69 0.91 -7.47
N ALA A 136 14.42 1.14 -7.83
CA ALA A 136 13.36 0.13 -7.72
C ALA A 136 13.64 -1.20 -8.45
N ARG A 137 14.42 -1.16 -9.54
CA ARG A 137 14.74 -2.33 -10.37
C ARG A 137 16.22 -2.69 -10.36
N LEU A 138 16.95 -2.24 -9.34
CA LEU A 138 18.38 -2.51 -9.23
C LEU A 138 18.69 -3.98 -8.93
N PHE A 139 17.79 -4.67 -8.23
CA PHE A 139 17.98 -6.04 -7.76
C PHE A 139 16.92 -7.03 -8.29
N PRO A 140 17.25 -8.33 -8.36
CA PRO A 140 16.30 -9.34 -8.83
C PRO A 140 15.05 -9.48 -7.95
N LEU A 141 13.88 -9.67 -8.59
CA LEU A 141 12.62 -9.92 -7.90
C LEU A 141 12.53 -11.39 -7.44
N ARG A 142 12.84 -11.66 -6.17
CA ARG A 142 12.89 -13.03 -5.61
C ARG A 142 11.50 -13.62 -5.36
N THR A 143 10.61 -12.83 -4.77
CA THR A 143 9.29 -13.29 -4.29
C THR A 143 8.18 -13.01 -5.31
N ARG A 144 7.06 -13.75 -5.20
CA ARG A 144 5.85 -13.46 -5.99
C ARG A 144 5.32 -12.06 -5.71
N PHE A 145 5.28 -11.67 -4.45
CA PHE A 145 4.83 -10.34 -4.05
C PHE A 145 5.69 -9.22 -4.68
N GLN A 146 7.00 -9.41 -4.78
CA GLN A 146 7.87 -8.45 -5.50
C GLN A 146 7.51 -8.32 -6.98
N ARG A 147 7.19 -9.45 -7.64
CA ARG A 147 6.73 -9.44 -9.03
C ARG A 147 5.37 -8.75 -9.18
N ASP A 148 4.43 -9.03 -8.28
CA ASP A 148 3.12 -8.35 -8.30
C ASP A 148 3.27 -6.83 -8.09
N VAL A 149 4.18 -6.38 -7.20
CA VAL A 149 4.46 -4.95 -7.01
C VAL A 149 5.06 -4.34 -8.28
N ASP A 150 6.07 -4.98 -8.89
CA ASP A 150 6.66 -4.48 -10.14
C ASP A 150 5.63 -4.38 -11.27
N GLU A 151 4.73 -5.35 -11.39
CA GLU A 151 3.61 -5.31 -12.35
C GLU A 151 2.66 -4.13 -12.08
N ILE A 152 2.28 -3.89 -10.82
CA ILE A 152 1.48 -2.71 -10.43
C ILE A 152 2.22 -1.41 -10.81
N GLU A 153 3.51 -1.30 -10.52
CA GLU A 153 4.29 -0.10 -10.86
C GLU A 153 4.36 0.12 -12.38
N ASN A 154 4.49 -0.95 -13.16
CA ASN A 154 4.49 -0.88 -14.62
C ASN A 154 3.12 -0.45 -15.16
N LEU A 155 2.02 -1.01 -14.64
CA LEU A 155 0.66 -0.61 -15.00
C LEU A 155 0.44 0.88 -14.72
N PHE A 156 0.88 1.35 -13.55
CA PHE A 156 0.75 2.73 -13.14
C PHE A 156 1.60 3.68 -14.00
N ALA A 157 2.85 3.32 -14.29
CA ALA A 157 3.72 4.11 -15.16
C ALA A 157 3.13 4.24 -16.58
N ASN A 158 2.56 3.15 -17.11
CA ASN A 158 1.89 3.15 -18.41
C ASN A 158 0.62 3.99 -18.42
N TYR A 159 -0.14 4.01 -17.32
CA TYR A 159 -1.28 4.91 -17.17
C TYR A 159 -0.80 6.38 -17.12
N ALA A 160 0.15 6.71 -16.25
CA ALA A 160 0.68 8.07 -16.12
C ALA A 160 1.26 8.63 -17.43
N ALA A 161 1.95 7.80 -18.22
CA ALA A 161 2.49 8.19 -19.52
C ALA A 161 1.41 8.50 -20.57
N ARG A 162 0.24 7.84 -20.49
CA ARG A 162 -0.88 8.05 -21.42
C ARG A 162 -1.79 9.21 -21.01
N HIS A 163 -1.77 9.59 -19.73
CA HIS A 163 -2.63 10.62 -19.14
C HIS A 163 -1.79 11.71 -18.45
N PRO A 164 -1.05 12.54 -19.21
CA PRO A 164 -0.14 13.54 -18.65
C PRO A 164 -0.85 14.66 -17.86
N ASP A 165 -2.14 14.85 -18.10
CA ASP A 165 -3.05 15.73 -17.38
C ASP A 165 -3.44 15.21 -15.99
N VAL A 166 -3.30 13.90 -15.74
CA VAL A 166 -3.57 13.27 -14.44
C VAL A 166 -2.31 13.24 -13.59
N THR A 167 -2.38 13.76 -12.37
CA THR A 167 -1.28 13.66 -11.41
C THR A 167 -1.29 12.27 -10.78
N CYS A 168 -0.30 11.46 -11.16
CA CYS A 168 -0.15 10.08 -10.71
C CYS A 168 0.94 10.00 -9.63
N THR A 169 0.55 9.76 -8.37
CA THR A 169 1.46 9.54 -7.23
C THR A 169 1.48 8.07 -6.79
N MET A 170 2.67 7.53 -6.55
CA MET A 170 2.85 6.21 -5.95
C MET A 170 3.59 6.30 -4.62
N LEU A 171 3.05 5.69 -3.57
CA LEU A 171 3.66 5.68 -2.24
C LEU A 171 4.28 4.32 -1.93
N ARG A 172 5.61 4.23 -1.92
CA ARG A 172 6.36 3.01 -1.58
C ARG A 172 6.56 2.92 -0.07
N TYR A 173 5.58 2.33 0.60
CA TYR A 173 5.65 2.15 2.05
C TYR A 173 6.68 1.10 2.45
N GLN A 174 7.53 1.46 3.41
CA GLN A 174 8.20 0.48 4.28
C GLN A 174 7.15 -0.30 5.10
N PRO A 175 7.51 -1.46 5.68
CA PRO A 175 6.61 -2.17 6.57
C PRO A 175 6.09 -1.25 7.68
N GLY A 176 4.77 -1.20 7.84
CA GLY A 176 4.13 -0.44 8.91
C GLY A 176 4.36 -1.08 10.27
N ILE A 177 4.53 -0.26 11.29
CA ILE A 177 4.57 -0.66 12.70
C ILE A 177 3.67 0.26 13.53
N GLY A 178 2.91 -0.31 14.45
CA GLY A 178 2.01 0.46 15.31
C GLY A 178 1.00 -0.44 16.02
N PRO A 179 0.25 0.10 16.99
CA PRO A 179 -0.77 -0.63 17.74
C PRO A 179 -1.89 -1.27 16.90
N ALA A 180 -2.31 -0.62 15.81
CA ALA A 180 -3.40 -1.08 14.96
C ALA A 180 -2.93 -1.88 13.73
N VAL A 181 -1.63 -1.88 13.43
CA VAL A 181 -1.06 -2.56 12.26
C VAL A 181 -0.74 -4.03 12.51
N ASP A 182 -1.48 -4.89 11.83
CA ASP A 182 -1.22 -6.33 11.77
C ASP A 182 -0.46 -6.70 10.48
N THR A 183 0.86 -6.88 10.59
CA THR A 183 1.75 -7.22 9.48
C THR A 183 2.52 -8.50 9.75
N GLN A 184 3.20 -9.00 8.71
CA GLN A 184 4.15 -10.11 8.85
C GLN A 184 5.20 -9.83 9.93
N VAL A 185 5.67 -8.58 10.01
CA VAL A 185 6.72 -8.19 10.95
C VAL A 185 6.17 -8.07 12.37
N THR A 186 5.01 -7.44 12.57
CA THR A 186 4.42 -7.33 13.92
C THR A 186 4.05 -8.71 14.48
N ARG A 187 3.52 -9.62 13.66
CA ARG A 187 3.29 -11.03 14.06
C ARG A 187 4.58 -11.79 14.34
N TYR A 188 5.62 -11.60 13.51
CA TYR A 188 6.93 -12.21 13.74
C TYR A 188 7.55 -11.77 15.06
N LEU A 189 7.43 -10.47 15.41
CA LEU A 189 7.87 -9.90 16.68
C LEU A 189 6.93 -10.22 17.86
N ALA A 190 5.72 -10.72 17.60
CA ALA A 190 4.81 -11.17 18.65
C ALA A 190 5.15 -12.58 19.18
N ALA A 191 5.97 -13.35 18.46
CA ALA A 191 6.38 -14.68 18.88
C ALA A 191 7.20 -14.62 20.18
N ARG A 192 6.97 -15.59 21.10
CA ARG A 192 7.73 -15.70 22.37
C ARG A 192 9.23 -15.85 22.13
N MET A 193 9.57 -16.68 21.14
CA MET A 193 10.92 -16.86 20.63
C MET A 193 10.90 -16.56 19.13
N VAL A 194 11.76 -15.64 18.72
CA VAL A 194 11.78 -15.09 17.37
C VAL A 194 12.92 -15.76 16.59
N PRO A 195 12.65 -16.60 15.57
CA PRO A 195 13.69 -17.26 14.80
C PRO A 195 14.57 -16.25 14.05
N THR A 196 15.89 -16.34 14.19
CA THR A 196 16.86 -15.48 13.49
C THR A 196 17.93 -16.32 12.82
N TYR A 197 18.53 -15.84 11.72
CA TYR A 197 19.67 -16.54 11.15
C TYR A 197 20.91 -16.41 12.05
N LEU A 198 21.56 -17.54 12.33
CA LEU A 198 22.79 -17.56 13.12
C LEU A 198 23.88 -16.74 12.44
N GLY A 199 24.45 -15.78 13.15
CA GLY A 199 25.52 -14.92 12.65
C GLY A 199 25.08 -13.78 11.73
N PHE A 200 23.77 -13.55 11.56
CA PHE A 200 23.25 -12.51 10.69
C PHE A 200 22.22 -11.61 11.41
N ASP A 201 22.45 -10.30 11.37
CA ASP A 201 21.56 -9.30 11.97
C ASP A 201 21.13 -8.28 10.90
N PRO A 202 19.98 -8.50 10.23
CA PRO A 202 19.53 -7.60 9.18
C PRO A 202 19.12 -6.24 9.75
N ARG A 203 19.39 -5.18 8.97
CA ARG A 203 18.86 -3.84 9.24
C ARG A 203 17.47 -3.72 8.65
N LEU A 204 16.56 -3.18 9.44
CA LEU A 204 15.16 -3.02 9.10
C LEU A 204 14.78 -1.54 9.20
N GLN A 205 13.91 -1.10 8.30
CA GLN A 205 13.30 0.21 8.32
C GLN A 205 11.78 0.05 8.38
N PHE A 206 11.12 0.94 9.10
CA PHE A 206 9.68 0.91 9.34
C PHE A 206 9.11 2.31 9.15
N VAL A 207 7.80 2.38 8.99
CA VAL A 207 7.03 3.61 9.11
C VAL A 207 5.97 3.42 10.17
N HIS A 208 5.74 4.43 11.02
CA HIS A 208 4.66 4.38 11.99
C HIS A 208 3.31 4.39 11.27
N GLU A 209 2.29 3.75 11.84
CA GLU A 209 0.96 3.69 11.21
C GLU A 209 0.33 5.07 11.00
N ASP A 210 0.50 5.98 11.96
CA ASP A 210 0.06 7.37 11.85
C ASP A 210 0.82 8.12 10.77
N ASP A 211 2.16 8.07 10.76
CA ASP A 211 2.98 8.71 9.73
C ASP A 211 2.64 8.20 8.32
N ALA A 212 2.32 6.91 8.21
CA ALA A 212 1.94 6.31 6.94
C ALA A 212 0.59 6.84 6.44
N LEU A 213 -0.36 7.06 7.34
CA LEU A 213 -1.64 7.67 7.05
C LEU A 213 -1.50 9.17 6.73
N ASP A 214 -0.67 9.89 7.48
CA ASP A 214 -0.40 11.31 7.25
C ASP A 214 0.27 11.54 5.89
N ALA A 215 1.19 10.65 5.47
CA ALA A 215 1.75 10.66 4.13
C ALA A 215 0.67 10.45 3.04
N LEU A 216 -0.33 9.58 3.30
CA LEU A 216 -1.43 9.34 2.38
C LEU A 216 -2.35 10.56 2.28
N MET A 217 -2.72 11.15 3.42
CA MET A 217 -3.50 12.40 3.50
C MET A 217 -2.80 13.53 2.75
N ALA A 218 -1.52 13.77 3.05
CA ALA A 218 -0.73 14.80 2.39
C ALA A 218 -0.64 14.60 0.87
N THR A 219 -0.60 13.35 0.41
CA THR A 219 -0.58 13.03 -1.02
C THR A 219 -1.94 13.25 -1.69
N VAL A 220 -3.03 12.99 -0.97
CA VAL A 220 -4.36 13.37 -1.46
C VAL A 220 -4.40 14.88 -1.61
N GLU A 221 -4.05 15.66 -0.59
CA GLU A 221 -4.09 17.13 -0.62
C GLU A 221 -3.12 17.75 -1.64
N HIS A 222 -1.89 17.24 -1.70
CA HIS A 222 -0.78 17.76 -2.47
C HIS A 222 -0.12 16.64 -3.29
N PRO A 223 -0.79 16.17 -4.37
CA PRO A 223 -0.28 15.05 -5.14
C PRO A 223 1.01 15.43 -5.88
N VAL A 224 1.92 14.48 -5.99
CA VAL A 224 3.20 14.63 -6.72
C VAL A 224 3.29 13.61 -7.84
N ARG A 225 4.00 13.93 -8.92
CA ARG A 225 4.18 12.96 -10.02
C ARG A 225 5.27 11.96 -9.67
N GLY A 226 4.99 10.68 -9.87
CA GLY A 226 5.94 9.59 -9.71
C GLY A 226 5.86 8.88 -8.37
N ALA A 227 6.89 8.08 -8.08
CA ALA A 227 7.00 7.34 -6.84
C ALA A 227 7.64 8.20 -5.74
N VAL A 228 7.26 7.94 -4.50
CA VAL A 228 7.84 8.52 -3.28
C VAL A 228 7.98 7.41 -2.24
N ASN A 229 9.15 7.31 -1.63
CA ASN A 229 9.39 6.41 -0.51
C ASN A 229 8.77 6.94 0.77
N VAL A 230 8.02 6.08 1.46
CA VAL A 230 7.41 6.42 2.74
C VAL A 230 8.02 5.54 3.81
N ALA A 231 8.91 6.14 4.60
CA ALA A 231 9.76 5.46 5.56
C ALA A 231 10.06 6.35 6.77
N GLY A 232 10.16 5.74 7.95
CA GLY A 232 10.70 6.40 9.13
C GLY A 232 12.21 6.65 9.03
N PRO A 233 12.75 7.59 9.81
CA PRO A 233 14.16 7.93 9.75
C PRO A 233 15.04 6.78 10.26
N GLY A 234 16.13 6.51 9.55
CA GLY A 234 17.14 5.56 9.98
C GLY A 234 16.76 4.08 9.81
N SER A 235 17.46 3.22 10.53
CA SER A 235 17.24 1.76 10.51
C SER A 235 17.57 1.15 11.88
N ILE A 236 17.00 0.00 12.17
CA ILE A 236 17.22 -0.76 13.41
C ILE A 236 17.66 -2.20 13.08
N GLY A 237 18.68 -2.70 13.77
CA GLY A 237 19.08 -4.11 13.68
C GLY A 237 18.01 -5.02 14.30
N LEU A 238 17.75 -6.16 13.67
CA LEU A 238 16.74 -7.12 14.10
C LEU A 238 16.92 -7.56 15.56
N THR A 239 18.15 -7.80 16.00
CA THR A 239 18.47 -8.20 17.37
C THR A 239 18.04 -7.12 18.37
N ARG A 240 18.29 -5.85 18.05
CA ARG A 240 17.85 -4.73 18.88
C ARG A 240 16.33 -4.62 18.89
N LEU A 241 15.69 -4.78 17.72
CA LEU A 241 14.23 -4.76 17.59
C LEU A 241 13.56 -5.85 18.45
N ILE A 242 14.05 -7.09 18.40
CA ILE A 242 13.58 -8.22 19.21
C ILE A 242 13.68 -7.90 20.72
N ARG A 243 14.82 -7.36 21.15
CA ARG A 243 15.03 -6.96 22.56
C ARG A 243 14.10 -5.83 22.99
N SER A 244 13.93 -4.80 22.16
CA SER A 244 13.00 -3.70 22.42
C SER A 244 11.56 -4.18 22.52
N ALA A 245 11.18 -5.23 21.79
CA ALA A 245 9.88 -5.88 21.88
C ALA A 245 9.75 -6.84 23.09
N GLY A 246 10.77 -6.96 23.94
CA GLY A 246 10.76 -7.85 25.10
C GLY A 246 10.77 -9.34 24.73
N ARG A 247 11.31 -9.69 23.55
CA ARG A 247 11.34 -11.07 23.04
C ARG A 247 12.74 -11.67 23.11
N ALA A 248 12.81 -13.01 23.04
CA ALA A 248 14.05 -13.76 22.91
C ALA A 248 14.31 -14.13 21.45
N SER A 249 15.55 -13.98 20.99
CA SER A 249 15.99 -14.52 19.69
C SER A 249 16.24 -16.01 19.79
N LEU A 250 15.86 -16.76 18.76
CA LEU A 250 16.20 -18.17 18.55
C LEU A 250 17.09 -18.27 17.31
N PRO A 251 18.43 -18.26 17.46
CA PRO A 251 19.34 -18.41 16.33
C PRO A 251 19.20 -19.81 15.70
N VAL A 252 18.94 -19.85 14.40
CA VAL A 252 18.85 -21.08 13.60
C VAL A 252 19.94 -21.06 12.53
N ALA A 253 20.58 -22.20 12.30
CA ALA A 253 21.44 -22.36 11.14
C ALA A 253 20.61 -22.11 9.88
N ALA A 254 21.11 -21.27 8.97
CA ALA A 254 20.45 -21.07 7.70
C ALA A 254 20.34 -22.43 6.97
N PRO A 255 19.26 -22.65 6.19
CA PRO A 255 19.21 -23.79 5.28
C PRO A 255 20.49 -23.80 4.45
N VAL A 256 21.25 -24.88 4.56
CA VAL A 256 22.34 -25.12 3.63
C VAL A 256 21.64 -25.64 2.38
N PHE A 257 21.36 -24.72 1.46
CA PHE A 257 20.78 -24.92 0.12
C PHE A 257 19.24 -25.06 0.04
#